data_AF-A0A9E7LDG2-F1
#
_entry.id   AF-A0A9E7LDG2-F1
#
_cell.length_a   1.000
_cell.length_b   1.000
_cell.length_c   1.000
_cell.angle_alpha   90.00
_cell.angle_beta   90.00
_cell.angle_gamma   90.00
#
_symmetry.space_group_name_H-M   'P 1'
#
loop_
_entity.id
_entity.type
_entity.pdbx_description
1 polymer ?
#
loop_
_entity_poly.entity_id
_entity_poly.type
_entity_poly.pdbx_seq_one_letter_code
_entity_poly.pdbx_strand_id
1 'polypeptide(L)'
;MFIKIRRDTLIILLLAFILILCGRLITYVAYASSDEVTDGVPISGIIVKGNDVVPVDIIRSNVMQSGLRDGSVIHGDILKTSKKEVSLQDAIQTAQEFAKRSTVPGTSVAPISAADVQVDKNTGIVTVTVIEDFSSVELKNTTNQG
;
A
#
# COMPACT_ATOMS: atom_id res chain seq x y z
N MET A 1 56.25 -6.50 31.85
CA MET A 1 56.24 -5.08 32.24
C MET A 1 54.87 -4.76 32.83
N PHE A 2 54.73 -4.85 34.15
CA PHE A 2 53.48 -4.52 34.83
C PHE A 2 53.41 -3.00 34.99
N ILE A 3 52.50 -2.37 34.27
CA ILE A 3 52.23 -0.94 34.40
C ILE A 3 51.64 -0.71 35.80
N LYS A 4 52.42 -0.09 36.70
CA LYS A 4 51.94 0.38 38.02
C LYS A 4 51.14 1.67 37.82
N ILE A 5 49.83 1.55 37.61
CA ILE A 5 48.90 2.68 37.55
C ILE A 5 48.40 3.01 38.97
N ARG A 6 48.33 4.31 39.30
CA ARG A 6 47.71 4.78 40.54
C ARG A 6 46.19 4.62 40.47
N ARG A 7 45.56 4.26 41.59
CA ARG A 7 44.12 4.01 41.70
C ARG A 7 43.29 5.17 41.14
N ASP A 8 43.69 6.41 41.39
CA ASP A 8 42.95 7.60 40.93
C ASP A 8 42.98 7.74 39.41
N THR A 9 44.11 7.40 38.78
CA THR A 9 44.25 7.38 37.32
C THR A 9 43.42 6.24 36.69
N LEU A 10 43.28 5.10 37.39
CA LEU A 10 42.44 3.99 36.95
C LEU A 10 40.95 4.37 36.99
N ILE A 11 40.51 5.08 38.03
CA ILE A 11 39.13 5.56 38.17
C ILE A 11 38.78 6.52 37.03
N ILE A 12 39.67 7.46 36.69
CA ILE A 12 39.46 8.41 35.59
C ILE A 12 39.36 7.69 34.24
N LEU A 13 40.24 6.72 33.97
CA LEU A 13 40.21 5.93 32.74
C LEU A 13 38.92 5.10 32.62
N LEU A 14 38.48 4.48 33.71
CA LEU A 14 37.24 3.71 33.74
C LEU A 14 36.02 4.60 33.49
N LEU A 15 35.97 5.79 34.12
CA LEU A 15 34.89 6.74 33.93
C LEU A 15 34.82 7.24 32.48
N ALA A 16 35.97 7.57 31.88
CA ALA A 16 36.07 7.98 30.48
C ALA A 16 35.60 6.87 29.53
N PHE A 17 35.99 5.63 29.79
CA PHE A 17 35.55 4.47 29.01
C PHE A 17 34.03 4.28 29.06
N ILE A 18 33.42 4.37 30.25
CA ILE A 18 31.96 4.27 30.42
C ILE A 18 31.24 5.39 29.67
N LEU A 19 31.73 6.63 29.76
CA LEU A 19 31.13 7.77 29.05
C LEU A 19 31.14 7.60 27.52
N ILE A 20 32.25 7.09 26.97
CA ILE A 20 32.36 6.80 25.53
C ILE A 20 31.37 5.69 25.12
N LEU A 21 31.25 4.64 25.94
CA LEU A 21 30.34 3.52 25.70
C LEU A 21 28.87 3.97 25.72
N CYS A 22 28.47 4.76 26.73
CA CYS A 22 27.12 5.30 26.82
C CYS A 22 26.79 6.19 25.63
N GLY A 23 27.71 7.06 25.20
CA GLY A 23 27.51 7.91 24.03
C GLY A 23 27.26 7.10 22.75
N ARG A 24 28.05 6.04 22.52
CA ARG A 24 27.85 5.15 21.37
C ARG A 24 26.54 4.38 21.46
N LEU A 25 26.19 3.90 22.65
CA LEU A 25 24.97 3.12 22.86
C LEU A 25 23.73 3.97 22.61
N ILE A 26 23.72 5.24 23.06
CA ILE A 26 22.65 6.19 22.75
C ILE A 26 22.52 6.40 21.24
N THR A 27 23.62 6.59 20.50
CA THR A 27 23.54 6.73 19.03
C THR A 27 23.03 5.47 18.33
N TYR A 28 23.39 4.27 18.81
CA TYR A 28 22.89 3.02 18.24
C TYR A 28 21.40 2.82 18.54
N VAL A 29 20.97 3.09 19.77
CA VAL A 29 19.56 3.02 20.15
C VAL A 29 18.76 4.06 19.38
N ALA A 30 19.25 5.30 19.26
CA ALA A 30 18.60 6.35 18.49
C ALA A 30 18.47 6.00 17.01
N TYR A 31 19.45 5.31 16.42
CA TYR A 31 19.35 4.82 15.04
C TYR A 31 18.36 3.66 14.93
N ALA A 32 18.39 2.70 15.84
CA ALA A 32 17.45 1.57 15.85
C ALA A 32 16.01 1.98 16.21
N SER A 33 15.84 3.08 16.94
CA SER A 33 14.54 3.65 17.34
C SER A 33 14.10 4.79 16.43
N SER A 34 14.94 5.23 15.48
CA SER A 34 14.51 6.17 14.46
C SER A 34 13.62 5.36 13.53
N ASP A 35 12.31 5.55 13.67
CA ASP A 35 11.38 5.15 12.61
C ASP A 35 11.93 5.74 11.32
N GLU A 36 12.29 4.89 10.36
CA GLU A 36 12.62 5.33 9.01
C GLU A 36 11.39 6.10 8.53
N VAL A 37 11.47 7.43 8.54
CA VAL A 37 10.52 8.30 7.84
C VAL A 37 10.83 8.12 6.36
N THR A 38 10.48 6.95 5.84
CA THR A 38 10.20 6.77 4.44
C THR A 38 8.94 7.60 4.21
N ASP A 39 9.12 8.81 3.67
CA ASP A 39 8.02 9.58 3.10
C ASP A 39 7.23 8.59 2.23
N GLY A 40 6.08 8.17 2.74
CA GLY A 40 5.35 7.07 2.14
C GLY A 40 5.01 7.41 0.69
N VAL A 41 4.92 6.39 -0.17
CA VAL A 41 4.70 6.63 -1.60
C VAL A 41 3.22 6.95 -1.82
N PRO A 42 2.87 8.17 -2.25
CA PRO A 42 1.47 8.52 -2.50
C PRO A 42 0.96 7.74 -3.70
N ILE A 43 -0.32 7.37 -3.68
CA ILE A 43 -0.97 6.83 -4.88
C ILE A 43 -1.00 7.94 -5.94
N SER A 44 -0.31 7.71 -7.05
CA SER A 44 -0.17 8.68 -8.14
C SER A 44 -1.30 8.59 -9.16
N GLY A 45 -1.98 7.44 -9.25
CA GLY A 45 -3.10 7.25 -10.16
C GLY A 45 -3.37 5.79 -10.49
N ILE A 46 -4.49 5.57 -11.20
CA ILE A 46 -4.95 4.25 -11.64
C ILE A 46 -4.99 4.18 -13.16
N ILE A 47 -4.30 3.19 -13.70
CA ILE A 47 -4.28 2.85 -15.13
C ILE A 47 -5.12 1.58 -15.31
N VAL A 48 -6.12 1.63 -16.18
CA VAL A 48 -6.95 0.46 -16.53
C VAL A 48 -6.53 -0.04 -17.91
N LYS A 49 -6.43 -1.36 -18.07
CA LYS A 49 -6.07 -2.05 -19.31
C LYS A 49 -7.04 -3.21 -19.56
N GLY A 50 -7.32 -3.50 -20.84
CA GLY A 50 -8.16 -4.63 -21.24
C GLY A 50 -9.66 -4.38 -21.15
N ASN A 51 -10.09 -3.14 -20.89
CA ASN A 51 -11.48 -2.75 -20.96
C ASN A 51 -11.92 -2.60 -22.42
N ASP A 52 -13.16 -2.96 -22.72
CA ASP A 52 -13.75 -2.83 -24.07
C ASP A 52 -15.07 -2.06 -23.98
N VAL A 53 -16.05 -2.64 -23.28
CA VAL A 53 -17.41 -2.09 -23.17
C VAL A 53 -17.61 -1.34 -21.86
N VAL A 54 -17.00 -1.78 -20.76
CA VAL A 54 -17.09 -1.07 -19.49
C VAL A 54 -16.16 0.15 -19.54
N PRO A 55 -16.66 1.38 -19.32
CA PRO A 55 -15.82 2.56 -19.34
C PRO A 55 -14.74 2.51 -18.25
N VAL A 56 -13.53 2.96 -18.62
CA VAL A 56 -12.39 3.08 -17.71
C VAL A 56 -12.75 3.85 -16.44
N ASP A 57 -13.55 4.90 -16.56
CA ASP A 57 -13.90 5.77 -15.44
C ASP A 57 -14.76 5.05 -14.38
N ILE A 58 -15.61 4.11 -14.79
CA ILE A 58 -16.41 3.29 -13.86
C ILE A 58 -15.50 2.32 -13.11
N ILE A 59 -14.63 1.61 -13.84
CA ILE A 59 -13.68 0.66 -13.26
C ILE A 59 -12.77 1.40 -12.27
N ARG A 60 -12.22 2.55 -12.69
CA ARG A 60 -11.39 3.41 -11.85
C ARG A 60 -12.13 3.83 -10.59
N SER A 61 -13.35 4.36 -10.72
CA SER A 61 -14.16 4.81 -9.57
C SER A 61 -14.42 3.65 -8.59
N ASN A 62 -14.69 2.45 -9.08
CA ASN A 62 -14.90 1.28 -8.24
C ASN A 62 -13.62 0.84 -7.52
N VAL A 63 -12.49 0.81 -8.23
CA VAL A 63 -11.18 0.50 -7.62
C VAL A 63 -10.81 1.53 -6.55
N MET A 64 -11.08 2.82 -6.75
CA MET A 64 -10.83 3.86 -5.76
C MET A 64 -11.58 3.64 -4.43
N GLN A 65 -12.69 2.90 -4.43
CA GLN A 65 -13.43 2.57 -3.21
C GLN A 65 -12.66 1.60 -2.29
N SER A 66 -11.66 0.87 -2.80
CA SER A 66 -10.79 0.03 -1.96
C SER A 66 -9.83 0.86 -1.10
N GLY A 67 -9.70 2.16 -1.40
CA GLY A 67 -8.75 3.07 -0.76
C GLY A 67 -7.54 3.37 -1.63
N LEU A 68 -7.35 2.67 -2.76
CA LEU A 68 -6.32 2.98 -3.76
C LEU A 68 -6.73 4.23 -4.56
N ARG A 69 -6.49 5.42 -4.01
CA ARG A 69 -6.88 6.70 -4.62
C ARG A 69 -5.96 7.81 -4.18
N ASP A 70 -6.06 8.94 -4.88
CA ASP A 70 -5.35 10.16 -4.53
C ASP A 70 -5.58 10.55 -3.06
N GLY A 71 -4.50 10.90 -2.38
CA GLY A 71 -4.49 11.19 -0.93
C GLY A 71 -4.31 9.97 -0.02
N SER A 72 -4.26 8.75 -0.58
CA SER A 72 -3.76 7.58 0.13
C SER A 72 -2.25 7.43 -0.06
N VAL A 73 -1.58 6.86 0.94
CA VAL A 73 -0.13 6.74 1.00
C VAL A 73 0.26 5.30 1.34
N ILE A 74 1.24 4.76 0.62
CA ILE A 74 1.79 3.43 0.85
C ILE A 74 3.00 3.56 1.79
N HIS A 75 2.93 2.90 2.94
CA HIS A 75 4.03 2.73 3.87
C HIS A 75 4.41 1.24 3.93
N GLY A 76 5.36 0.83 3.09
CA GLY A 76 5.78 -0.57 2.96
C GLY A 76 4.62 -1.47 2.49
N ASP A 77 4.05 -2.23 3.42
CA ASP A 77 2.93 -3.14 3.19
C ASP A 77 1.58 -2.61 3.69
N ILE A 78 1.55 -1.37 4.20
CA ILE A 78 0.34 -0.73 4.72
C ILE A 78 -0.10 0.38 3.77
N LEU A 79 -1.37 0.37 3.42
CA LEU A 79 -2.03 1.50 2.76
C LEU A 79 -2.70 2.37 3.82
N LYS A 80 -2.18 3.58 4.00
CA LYS A 80 -2.73 4.60 4.86
C LYS A 80 -3.70 5.47 4.07
N THR A 81 -4.97 5.39 4.42
CA THR A 81 -6.01 6.25 3.86
C THR A 81 -6.38 7.34 4.84
N SER A 82 -7.17 8.33 4.39
CA SER A 82 -7.65 9.42 5.26
C SER A 82 -8.53 8.98 6.44
N LYS A 83 -9.04 7.73 6.44
CA LYS A 83 -9.99 7.23 7.44
C LYS A 83 -9.48 6.01 8.22
N LYS A 84 -8.62 5.20 7.61
CA LYS A 84 -8.14 3.93 8.17
C LYS A 84 -6.81 3.50 7.56
N GLU A 85 -6.10 2.65 8.27
CA GLU A 85 -4.95 1.91 7.78
C GLU A 85 -5.39 0.48 7.45
N VAL A 86 -4.99 -0.01 6.27
CA VAL A 86 -5.30 -1.35 5.81
C VAL A 86 -4.06 -1.99 5.22
N SER A 87 -3.99 -3.32 5.23
CA SER A 87 -2.95 -4.04 4.47
C SER A 87 -3.08 -3.70 2.99
N LEU A 88 -1.95 -3.45 2.33
CA LEU A 88 -1.92 -3.21 0.89
C LEU A 88 -2.47 -4.41 0.12
N GLN A 89 -2.20 -5.63 0.59
CA GLN A 89 -2.71 -6.86 -0.01
C GLN A 89 -4.24 -6.93 0.06
N ASP A 90 -4.82 -6.60 1.21
CA ASP A 90 -6.28 -6.58 1.38
C ASP A 90 -6.93 -5.51 0.49
N ALA A 91 -6.28 -4.34 0.37
CA ALA A 91 -6.74 -3.26 -0.52
C ALA A 91 -6.69 -3.69 -2.00
N ILE A 92 -5.66 -4.44 -2.41
CA ILE A 92 -5.53 -5.00 -3.76
C ILE A 92 -6.62 -6.03 -4.03
N GLN A 93 -6.85 -6.97 -3.11
CA GLN A 93 -7.90 -7.98 -3.27
C GLN A 93 -9.29 -7.34 -3.35
N THR A 94 -9.56 -6.37 -2.48
CA THR A 94 -10.81 -5.60 -2.49
C THR A 94 -10.96 -4.83 -3.81
N ALA A 95 -9.89 -4.24 -4.33
CA ALA A 95 -9.90 -3.57 -5.63
C ALA A 95 -10.22 -4.52 -6.78
N GLN A 96 -9.66 -5.73 -6.79
CA GLN A 96 -9.97 -6.75 -7.80
C GLN A 96 -11.46 -7.12 -7.76
N GLU A 97 -12.04 -7.28 -6.57
CA GLU A 97 -13.48 -7.54 -6.42
C GLU A 97 -14.34 -6.38 -6.91
N PHE A 98 -13.98 -5.15 -6.58
CA PHE A 98 -14.69 -3.96 -7.05
C PHE A 98 -14.57 -3.75 -8.56
N ALA A 99 -13.41 -4.06 -9.15
CA ALA A 99 -13.24 -4.05 -10.59
C ALA A 99 -14.21 -5.03 -11.27
N LYS A 100 -14.28 -6.28 -10.80
CA LYS A 100 -15.21 -7.31 -11.32
C LYS A 100 -16.69 -6.92 -11.22
N ARG A 101 -17.05 -6.12 -10.23
CA ARG A 101 -18.43 -5.64 -10.02
C ARG A 101 -18.80 -4.43 -10.87
N SER A 102 -17.90 -3.93 -11.71
CA SER A 102 -18.18 -2.79 -12.58
C SER A 102 -19.19 -3.18 -13.65
N THR A 103 -20.22 -2.34 -13.81
CA THR A 103 -21.31 -2.58 -14.76
C THR A 103 -21.23 -1.69 -15.98
N VAL A 104 -21.84 -2.14 -17.07
CA VAL A 104 -22.06 -1.31 -18.25
C VAL A 104 -23.07 -0.19 -17.90
N PRO A 105 -22.78 1.08 -18.22
CA PRO A 105 -23.66 2.21 -17.93
C PRO A 105 -25.10 1.98 -18.39
N GLY A 106 -26.08 2.33 -17.54
CA GLY A 106 -27.50 2.15 -17.87
C GLY A 106 -28.00 0.70 -17.78
N THR A 107 -27.16 -0.24 -17.33
CA THR A 107 -27.52 -1.65 -17.17
C THR A 107 -27.06 -2.21 -15.81
N SER A 108 -27.56 -3.39 -15.47
CA SER A 108 -27.08 -4.19 -14.32
C SER A 108 -26.07 -5.27 -14.73
N VAL A 109 -25.57 -5.22 -15.97
CA VAL A 109 -24.68 -6.23 -16.55
C VAL A 109 -23.25 -5.96 -16.07
N ALA A 110 -22.64 -6.92 -15.38
CA ALA A 110 -21.23 -6.90 -14.96
C ALA A 110 -20.43 -7.92 -15.78
N PRO A 111 -19.80 -7.49 -16.89
CA PRO A 111 -19.16 -8.42 -17.84
C PRO A 111 -17.71 -8.76 -17.49
N ILE A 112 -17.12 -8.19 -16.44
CA ILE A 112 -15.72 -8.44 -16.09
C ILE A 112 -15.60 -9.80 -15.39
N SER A 113 -15.04 -10.79 -16.08
CA SER A 113 -14.88 -12.16 -15.56
C SER A 113 -13.66 -12.28 -14.65
N ALA A 114 -12.59 -11.58 -14.97
CA ALA A 114 -11.37 -11.54 -14.17
C ALA A 114 -10.80 -10.12 -14.11
N ALA A 115 -10.21 -9.79 -12.97
CA ALA A 115 -9.48 -8.55 -12.77
C ALA A 115 -8.22 -8.83 -11.96
N ASP A 116 -7.10 -8.27 -12.43
CA ASP A 116 -5.83 -8.24 -11.72
C ASP A 116 -5.48 -6.79 -11.37
N VAL A 117 -4.94 -6.58 -10.17
CA VAL A 117 -4.58 -5.25 -9.67
C VAL A 117 -3.18 -5.33 -9.12
N GLN A 118 -2.29 -4.51 -9.66
CA GLN A 118 -0.90 -4.43 -9.27
C GLN A 118 -0.59 -3.02 -8.83
N VAL A 119 0.15 -2.88 -7.74
CA VAL A 119 0.55 -1.58 -7.20
C VAL A 119 2.07 -1.51 -7.21
N ASP A 120 2.61 -0.53 -7.93
CA ASP A 120 4.02 -0.22 -7.88
C ASP A 120 4.29 0.61 -6.63
N LYS A 121 5.00 0.01 -5.66
CA LYS A 121 5.34 0.64 -4.38
C LYS A 121 6.33 1.79 -4.51
N ASN A 122 7.02 1.92 -5.63
CA ASN A 122 8.00 2.99 -5.86
C ASN A 122 7.37 4.23 -6.50
N THR A 123 6.43 4.01 -7.44
CA THR A 123 5.79 5.09 -8.20
C THR A 123 4.38 5.43 -7.72
N GLY A 124 3.75 4.54 -6.94
CA GLY A 124 2.36 4.68 -6.49
C GLY A 124 1.34 4.49 -7.62
N ILE A 125 1.76 3.96 -8.76
CA ILE A 125 0.88 3.68 -9.89
C ILE A 125 0.15 2.35 -9.66
N VAL A 126 -1.17 2.39 -9.77
CA VAL A 126 -2.04 1.21 -9.69
C VAL A 126 -2.41 0.78 -11.10
N THR A 127 -1.99 -0.41 -11.51
CA THR A 127 -2.37 -1.01 -12.80
C THR A 127 -3.48 -2.02 -12.58
N VAL A 128 -4.61 -1.80 -13.24
CA VAL A 128 -5.78 -2.67 -13.22
C VAL A 128 -5.90 -3.31 -14.59
N THR A 129 -5.74 -4.62 -14.67
CA THR A 129 -5.96 -5.39 -15.89
C THR A 129 -7.28 -6.12 -15.77
N VAL A 130 -8.21 -5.84 -16.68
CA VAL A 130 -9.52 -6.50 -16.69
C VAL A 130 -9.64 -7.41 -17.90
N ILE A 131 -10.41 -8.48 -17.74
CA ILE A 131 -10.85 -9.37 -18.81
C ILE A 131 -12.36 -9.31 -18.82
N GLU A 132 -12.92 -8.79 -19.90
CA GLU A 132 -14.36 -8.76 -20.13
C GLU A 132 -14.79 -10.02 -20.89
N ASP A 133 -15.84 -10.67 -20.40
CA ASP A 133 -16.52 -11.80 -21.04
C ASP A 133 -18.05 -11.62 -20.96
N PHE A 134 -18.65 -11.30 -22.10
CA PHE A 134 -20.09 -11.15 -22.25
C PHE A 134 -20.82 -12.47 -22.45
N SER A 135 -20.11 -13.53 -22.85
CA SER A 135 -20.72 -14.83 -23.13
C SER A 135 -21.24 -15.50 -21.85
N SER A 136 -20.64 -15.16 -20.71
CA SER A 136 -21.00 -15.68 -19.40
C SER A 136 -22.06 -14.87 -18.64
N VAL A 137 -22.58 -13.76 -19.20
CA VAL A 137 -23.43 -12.86 -18.43
C VAL A 137 -24.89 -13.30 -18.47
N GLU A 138 -25.46 -13.59 -17.29
CA GLU A 138 -26.88 -13.90 -17.13
C GLU A 138 -27.73 -12.63 -17.29
N LEU A 139 -28.35 -12.47 -18.46
CA LEU A 139 -29.35 -11.43 -18.69
C LEU A 139 -30.66 -11.81 -17.97
N LYS A 140 -30.89 -11.26 -16.77
CA LYS A 140 -32.20 -11.33 -16.13
C LYS A 140 -33.19 -10.48 -16.93
N ASN A 141 -33.97 -11.14 -17.78
CA ASN A 141 -35.01 -10.51 -18.57
C ASN A 141 -36.12 -10.01 -17.63
N THR A 142 -36.06 -8.73 -17.27
CA THR A 142 -37.12 -8.04 -16.53
C THR A 142 -38.04 -7.33 -17.53
N THR A 143 -38.49 -8.05 -18.55
CA THR A 143 -39.63 -7.59 -19.34
C THR A 143 -40.84 -7.69 -18.43
N ASN A 144 -41.24 -6.57 -17.83
CA ASN A 144 -42.54 -6.43 -17.22
C ASN A 144 -43.57 -6.88 -18.26
N GLN A 145 -44.21 -8.02 -17.99
CA GLN A 145 -45.47 -8.38 -18.64
C GLN A 145 -46.52 -7.40 -18.09
N GLY A 146 -46.64 -6.26 -18.74
CA GLY A 146 -47.75 -5.31 -18.59
C GLY A 146 -48.76 -5.55 -19.70
#